data_AF-A0AAV0IL72-F1
#
_entry.id   AF-A0AAV0IL72-F1
#
_cell.length_a   1.000
_cell.length_b   1.000
_cell.length_c   1.000
_cell.angle_alpha   90.00
_cell.angle_beta   90.00
_cell.angle_gamma   90.00
#
_symmetry.space_group_name_H-M   'P 1'
#
loop_
_entity.id
_entity.type
_entity.pdbx_description
1 polymer ?
#
loop_
_entity_poly.entity_id
_entity_poly.type
_entity_poly.pdbx_seq_one_letter_code
_entity_poly.pdbx_strand_id
1 'polypeptide(L)'
;MASSASSSSSCSKSSASCLSLTLFLLLSCSFSAALRYQPSSPSPLKLVSPAAKRGQGQAERMIRSLNLFPKHAANVVSNNHSGHSDDHHQPGIKEKRFSFNVTGGAGPSIQQFGHYAGYYSLPDTKGAKMFYFFFESRVNNTDAPVVIWLTGGPGCASELALFYENGPFKITEDMALQWNDYGWDQASNILYVDQPTGTGFSYTTDDSDIRHDETGVSNDLYNFLQEFFRGHSKYAGNDFYITGESYAGHYIPALASRIFKGNQKKEGVHINMKGFAIGNGLTDPAYQYRAYPDFALAAKLISQSDRDSIASDLVPPCESAIAACILRHQETMRGPALLRFLPNGKLPERGHGEIGAGSGKRHRIRLLQQRGLRRDDG
;
A
#
# COMPACT_ATOMS: atom_id res chain seq x y z
N MET A 1 19.72 -41.24 -78.14
CA MET A 1 20.73 -42.15 -77.53
C MET A 1 20.46 -42.13 -76.03
N ALA A 2 19.59 -43.04 -75.58
CA ALA A 2 19.93 -44.32 -74.93
C ALA A 2 20.15 -44.06 -73.42
N SER A 3 19.09 -44.25 -72.62
CA SER A 3 18.77 -45.45 -71.80
C SER A 3 19.55 -45.40 -70.47
N SER A 4 19.05 -45.81 -69.32
CA SER A 4 18.19 -46.95 -68.96
C SER A 4 17.61 -46.70 -67.54
N ALA A 5 16.31 -46.93 -67.31
CA ALA A 5 15.70 -48.13 -66.70
C ALA A 5 15.78 -48.17 -65.15
N SER A 6 14.64 -48.01 -64.45
CA SER A 6 13.84 -49.10 -63.81
C SER A 6 14.23 -49.29 -62.34
N SER A 7 13.38 -49.53 -61.34
CA SER A 7 12.08 -50.18 -61.27
C SER A 7 11.38 -49.94 -59.90
N SER A 8 10.05 -49.94 -59.94
CA SER A 8 9.05 -50.32 -58.91
C SER A 8 9.50 -50.98 -57.58
N SER A 9 8.88 -50.61 -56.45
CA SER A 9 7.63 -51.23 -55.93
C SER A 9 7.37 -50.97 -54.42
N SER A 10 6.12 -50.60 -54.11
CA SER A 10 5.28 -51.08 -52.99
C SER A 10 5.67 -50.91 -51.50
N CYS A 11 4.97 -49.95 -50.87
CA CYS A 11 4.10 -50.11 -49.68
C CYS A 11 4.69 -50.64 -48.35
N SER A 12 4.89 -49.74 -47.38
CA SER A 12 4.42 -49.90 -45.98
C SER A 12 4.70 -48.65 -45.14
N LYS A 13 3.62 -48.05 -44.62
CA LYS A 13 3.45 -47.39 -43.31
C LYS A 13 4.73 -46.95 -42.56
N SER A 14 4.85 -45.66 -42.26
CA SER A 14 4.66 -45.15 -40.89
C SER A 14 5.07 -43.68 -40.78
N SER A 15 4.29 -42.97 -39.98
CA SER A 15 4.37 -41.56 -39.57
C SER A 15 5.72 -41.18 -38.94
N ALA A 16 6.39 -40.14 -39.47
CA ALA A 16 7.41 -39.38 -38.74
C ALA A 16 7.67 -38.02 -39.41
N SER A 17 6.76 -37.06 -39.25
CA SER A 17 7.05 -35.64 -39.50
C SER A 17 6.18 -34.74 -38.63
N CYS A 18 6.15 -35.04 -37.33
CA CYS A 18 5.54 -34.19 -36.30
C CYS A 18 6.33 -34.27 -34.98
N LEU A 19 7.66 -34.38 -35.07
CA LEU A 19 8.60 -34.25 -33.95
C LEU A 19 9.74 -33.33 -34.39
N SER A 20 9.49 -32.03 -34.43
CA SER A 20 10.56 -31.02 -34.51
C SER A 20 10.13 -29.63 -34.04
N LEU A 21 8.82 -29.35 -33.91
CA LEU A 21 8.33 -28.03 -33.46
C LEU A 21 7.62 -28.01 -32.10
N THR A 22 7.58 -29.13 -31.38
CA THR A 22 6.97 -29.24 -30.04
C THR A 22 7.98 -29.31 -28.88
N LEU A 23 9.29 -29.20 -29.16
CA LEU A 23 10.33 -29.22 -28.13
C LEU A 23 10.92 -27.83 -27.80
N PHE A 24 10.44 -26.76 -28.44
CA PHE A 24 10.88 -25.39 -28.16
C PHE A 24 9.90 -24.56 -27.32
N LEU A 25 8.74 -25.11 -26.94
CA LEU A 25 7.69 -24.43 -26.17
C LEU A 25 7.39 -25.08 -24.81
N LEU A 26 8.21 -26.04 -24.36
CA LEU A 26 8.09 -26.69 -23.04
C LEU A 26 9.36 -26.53 -22.16
N LEU A 27 10.14 -25.46 -22.38
CA LEU A 27 11.31 -25.13 -21.55
C LEU A 27 11.34 -23.66 -21.05
N SER A 28 10.20 -22.97 -21.00
CA SER A 28 10.09 -21.62 -20.41
C SER A 28 9.26 -21.55 -19.12
N CYS A 29 8.74 -22.69 -18.63
CA CYS A 29 8.05 -22.78 -17.34
C CYS A 29 8.66 -23.90 -16.51
N SER A 30 9.81 -23.64 -15.87
CA SER A 30 10.35 -24.27 -14.65
C SER A 30 11.86 -24.10 -14.60
N PHE A 31 12.33 -22.90 -14.27
CA PHE A 31 13.62 -22.73 -13.61
C PHE A 31 13.47 -21.63 -12.58
N SER A 32 13.08 -22.02 -11.37
CA SER A 32 13.47 -21.31 -10.16
C SER A 32 14.98 -21.43 -10.04
N ALA A 33 15.71 -20.61 -10.80
CA ALA A 33 17.09 -20.30 -10.47
C ALA A 33 17.02 -19.32 -9.31
N ALA A 34 17.29 -19.82 -8.10
CA ALA A 34 17.72 -19.01 -6.99
C ALA A 34 19.04 -18.32 -7.38
N LEU A 35 18.93 -17.22 -8.13
CA LEU A 35 19.98 -16.22 -8.19
C LEU A 35 20.05 -15.63 -6.79
N ARG A 36 21.06 -16.07 -6.03
CA ARG A 36 21.56 -15.31 -4.90
C ARG A 36 21.85 -13.91 -5.42
N TYR A 37 20.96 -12.98 -5.14
CA TYR A 37 21.24 -11.55 -5.29
C TYR A 37 22.37 -11.22 -4.31
N GLN A 38 23.61 -11.26 -4.80
CA GLN A 38 24.68 -10.52 -4.16
C GLN A 38 24.43 -9.05 -4.52
N PRO A 39 24.24 -8.15 -3.54
CA PRO A 39 24.20 -6.74 -3.85
C PRO A 39 25.60 -6.37 -4.35
N SER A 40 25.73 -6.18 -5.66
CA SER A 40 26.85 -5.41 -6.17
C SER A 40 26.65 -3.99 -5.64
N SER A 41 27.59 -3.54 -4.80
CA SER A 41 27.59 -2.19 -4.24
C SER A 41 27.25 -1.18 -5.35
N PRO A 42 26.18 -0.37 -5.21
CA PRO A 42 25.96 0.70 -6.15
C PRO A 42 27.16 1.63 -6.08
N SER A 43 27.86 1.78 -7.21
CA SER A 43 28.85 2.84 -7.35
C SER A 43 28.16 4.16 -7.03
N PRO A 44 28.66 4.96 -6.07
CA PRO A 44 27.94 6.15 -5.65
C PRO A 44 27.86 7.11 -6.85
N LEU A 45 26.64 7.50 -7.21
CA LEU A 45 26.36 8.62 -8.10
C LEU A 45 27.09 9.85 -7.55
N LYS A 46 28.28 10.13 -8.09
CA LYS A 46 29.12 11.26 -7.71
C LYS A 46 28.63 12.51 -8.43
N LEU A 47 27.50 13.06 -7.99
CA LEU A 47 27.21 14.50 -8.10
C LEU A 47 26.17 14.95 -7.07
N VAL A 48 26.45 14.72 -5.78
CA VAL A 48 25.61 15.23 -4.70
C VAL A 48 25.93 16.70 -4.48
N SER A 49 24.95 17.58 -4.74
CA SER A 49 25.09 19.03 -4.53
C SER A 49 25.46 19.35 -3.07
N PRO A 50 26.11 20.49 -2.77
CA PRO A 50 26.41 20.89 -1.40
C PRO A 50 25.16 20.95 -0.50
N ALA A 51 24.03 21.37 -1.06
CA ALA A 51 22.73 21.35 -0.38
C ALA A 51 22.28 19.92 -0.04
N ALA A 52 22.39 18.98 -0.98
CA ALA A 52 22.06 17.58 -0.74
C ALA A 52 22.99 16.92 0.30
N LYS A 53 24.29 17.27 0.34
CA LYS A 53 25.21 16.81 1.41
C LYS A 53 24.84 17.35 2.78
N ARG A 54 24.45 18.63 2.86
CA ARG A 54 23.99 19.26 4.11
C ARG A 54 22.66 18.66 4.58
N GLY A 55 21.71 18.49 3.65
CA GLY A 55 20.43 17.83 3.88
C GLY A 55 20.59 16.40 4.36
N GLN A 56 21.51 15.64 3.76
CA GLN A 56 21.86 14.29 4.22
C GLN A 56 22.35 14.30 5.68
N GLY A 57 23.27 15.18 6.06
CA GLY A 57 23.73 15.28 7.44
C GLY A 57 22.64 15.71 8.44
N GLN A 58 21.67 16.52 8.00
CA GLN A 58 20.51 16.89 8.83
C GLN A 58 19.53 15.73 8.99
N ALA A 59 19.22 15.02 7.90
CA ALA A 59 18.39 13.83 7.90
C ALA A 59 19.00 12.72 8.77
N GLU A 60 20.30 12.46 8.65
CA GLU A 60 21.00 11.46 9.49
C GLU A 60 20.93 11.81 10.98
N ARG A 61 21.13 13.08 11.35
CA ARG A 61 20.97 13.52 12.75
C ARG A 61 19.54 13.35 13.25
N MET A 62 18.56 13.70 12.43
CA MET A 62 17.14 13.53 12.76
C MET A 62 16.81 12.04 12.95
N ILE A 63 17.12 11.19 11.97
CA ILE A 63 16.88 9.75 12.04
C ILE A 63 17.54 9.16 13.29
N ARG A 64 18.79 9.52 13.58
CA ARG A 64 19.48 9.11 14.82
C ARG A 64 18.79 9.61 16.09
N SER A 65 18.20 10.81 16.09
CA SER A 65 17.46 11.33 17.24
C SER A 65 16.15 10.60 17.50
N LEU A 66 15.52 10.10 16.42
CA LEU A 66 14.29 9.29 16.43
C LEU A 66 14.57 7.80 16.71
N ASN A 67 15.84 7.37 16.65
CA ASN A 67 16.29 5.97 16.72
C ASN A 67 16.05 5.33 18.11
N LEU A 68 14.84 4.82 18.31
CA LEU A 68 14.22 4.56 19.62
C LEU A 68 14.22 3.08 20.12
N PHE A 69 14.86 2.05 19.58
CA PHE A 69 16.31 1.76 19.56
C PHE A 69 16.65 0.64 18.54
N PRO A 70 16.78 0.92 17.24
CA PRO A 70 17.34 -0.02 16.26
C PRO A 70 18.87 -0.18 16.39
N LYS A 71 19.36 -1.42 16.52
CA LYS A 71 20.81 -1.76 16.55
C LYS A 71 21.44 -1.81 15.15
N HIS A 72 20.62 -1.91 14.10
CA HIS A 72 21.04 -2.07 12.71
C HIS A 72 20.34 -1.06 11.81
N ALA A 73 21.00 -0.68 10.72
CA ALA A 73 20.46 0.26 9.72
C ALA A 73 19.49 -0.41 8.72
N ALA A 74 19.30 -1.73 8.80
CA ALA A 74 18.41 -2.48 7.93
C ALA A 74 17.08 -2.77 8.65
N ASN A 75 15.99 -2.66 7.90
CA ASN A 75 14.63 -2.88 8.40
C ASN A 75 14.25 -4.37 8.52
N VAL A 76 15.13 -5.26 8.06
CA VAL A 76 14.98 -6.70 8.16
C VAL A 76 16.33 -7.28 8.56
N VAL A 77 16.38 -8.01 9.68
CA VAL A 77 17.61 -8.62 10.17
C VAL A 77 17.42 -10.13 10.18
N SER A 78 18.09 -10.84 9.27
CA SER A 78 18.02 -12.31 9.20
C SER A 78 18.79 -12.96 10.37
N ASN A 79 18.25 -14.07 10.89
CA ASN A 79 18.75 -14.86 12.04
C ASN A 79 20.21 -15.40 11.94
N ASN A 80 20.99 -15.05 10.92
CA ASN A 80 22.38 -15.50 10.75
C ASN A 80 23.39 -14.76 11.64
N HIS A 81 22.97 -13.72 12.37
CA HIS A 81 23.80 -13.09 13.41
C HIS A 81 23.45 -13.69 14.77
N SER A 82 24.15 -14.77 15.11
CA SER A 82 24.05 -15.45 16.40
C SER A 82 24.47 -14.53 17.54
N GLY A 83 23.52 -14.29 18.44
CA GLY A 83 23.76 -13.80 19.79
C GLY A 83 23.61 -12.29 19.93
N HIS A 84 22.43 -11.86 20.36
CA HIS A 84 22.21 -10.93 21.48
C HIS A 84 20.70 -10.68 21.61
N SER A 85 20.04 -11.59 22.33
CA SER A 85 18.77 -11.32 22.99
C SER A 85 18.97 -10.15 23.94
N ASP A 86 18.45 -8.97 23.61
CA ASP A 86 18.23 -7.88 24.56
C ASP A 86 17.49 -6.74 23.85
N ASP A 87 16.18 -6.93 23.72
CA ASP A 87 15.20 -5.90 24.00
C ASP A 87 13.93 -6.65 24.42
N HIS A 88 13.55 -6.58 25.71
CA HIS A 88 12.34 -7.24 26.16
C HIS A 88 11.18 -6.73 25.30
N HIS A 89 10.52 -7.64 24.58
CA HIS A 89 9.33 -7.35 23.76
C HIS A 89 8.16 -6.98 24.69
N GLN A 90 8.23 -5.78 25.24
CA GLN A 90 7.19 -5.21 26.07
C GLN A 90 6.18 -4.56 25.12
N PRO A 91 4.91 -5.03 25.11
CA PRO A 91 3.86 -4.40 24.34
C PRO A 91 3.73 -2.92 24.71
N GLY A 92 3.49 -2.07 23.72
CA GLY A 92 3.23 -0.65 23.92
C GLY A 92 4.04 0.26 23.02
N ILE A 93 3.73 1.55 23.10
CA ILE A 93 4.35 2.60 22.31
C ILE A 93 5.61 3.12 23.01
N LYS A 94 6.69 3.26 22.24
CA LYS A 94 7.92 3.99 22.60
C LYS A 94 8.06 5.16 21.64
N GLU A 95 7.75 6.36 22.12
CA GLU A 95 7.77 7.59 21.31
C GLU A 95 8.57 8.70 21.98
N LYS A 96 8.98 9.68 21.16
CA LYS A 96 9.56 10.94 21.59
C LYS A 96 8.82 12.08 20.94
N ARG A 97 8.65 13.16 21.69
CA ARG A 97 8.35 14.45 21.11
C ARG A 97 9.58 14.96 20.36
N PHE A 98 9.41 15.41 19.14
CA PHE A 98 10.49 15.98 18.34
C PHE A 98 10.09 17.36 17.80
N SER A 99 11.08 18.10 17.29
CA SER A 99 10.85 19.40 16.64
C SER A 99 11.66 19.46 15.35
N PHE A 100 11.05 20.03 14.32
CA PHE A 100 11.73 20.32 13.07
C PHE A 100 12.27 21.74 13.09
N ASN A 101 13.42 21.95 12.44
CA ASN A 101 13.87 23.30 12.12
C ASN A 101 13.19 23.72 10.81
N VAL A 102 12.13 24.53 10.90
CA VAL A 102 11.32 24.94 9.74
C VAL A 102 11.61 26.39 9.41
N THR A 103 11.87 26.66 8.13
CA THR A 103 12.11 28.00 7.59
C THR A 103 10.84 28.54 6.96
N GLY A 104 10.52 29.80 7.25
CA GLY A 104 9.41 30.54 6.64
C GLY A 104 8.04 30.20 7.25
N GLY A 105 7.40 31.22 7.83
CA GLY A 105 6.03 31.19 8.35
C GLY A 105 5.84 32.10 9.56
N ALA A 106 4.87 33.01 9.50
CA ALA A 106 4.35 33.77 10.65
C ALA A 106 3.35 32.92 11.49
N GLY A 107 3.44 31.60 11.37
CA GLY A 107 2.57 30.65 12.07
C GLY A 107 3.01 30.42 13.52
N PRO A 108 2.19 29.70 14.31
CA PRO A 108 2.53 29.36 15.68
C PRO A 108 3.90 28.67 15.70
N SER A 109 4.74 29.03 16.67
CA SER A 109 6.05 28.41 16.81
C SER A 109 5.87 26.89 16.89
N ILE A 110 6.68 26.11 16.16
CA ILE A 110 6.70 24.64 16.15
C ILE A 110 6.66 24.03 17.57
N GLN A 111 7.10 24.80 18.57
CA GLN A 111 7.06 24.45 19.98
C GLN A 111 5.64 24.28 20.57
N GLN A 112 4.59 24.81 19.93
CA GLN A 112 3.20 24.74 20.41
C GLN A 112 2.46 23.46 19.99
N PHE A 113 2.91 22.73 18.97
CA PHE A 113 2.23 21.51 18.50
C PHE A 113 2.96 20.24 18.94
N GLY A 114 2.21 19.23 19.36
CA GLY A 114 2.74 17.92 19.68
C GLY A 114 3.10 17.15 18.40
N HIS A 115 4.39 17.02 18.12
CA HIS A 115 4.89 16.10 17.10
C HIS A 115 5.55 14.92 17.80
N TYR A 116 5.00 13.73 17.59
CA TYR A 116 5.49 12.51 18.21
C TYR A 116 5.93 11.54 17.13
N ALA A 117 7.04 10.87 17.36
CA ALA A 117 7.50 9.80 16.52
C ALA A 117 7.99 8.67 17.40
N GLY A 118 7.71 7.44 16.96
CA GLY A 118 7.96 6.30 17.82
C GLY A 118 7.73 4.97 17.13
N TYR A 119 7.99 3.94 17.92
CA TYR A 119 7.76 2.56 17.56
C TYR A 119 6.65 1.96 18.40
N TYR A 120 5.89 1.09 17.78
CA TYR A 120 4.97 0.19 18.42
C TYR A 120 5.44 -1.26 18.25
N SER A 121 5.66 -1.95 19.37
CA SER A 121 5.97 -3.38 19.37
C SER A 121 4.69 -4.21 19.19
N LEU A 122 4.62 -4.99 18.11
CA LEU A 122 3.43 -5.79 17.78
C LEU A 122 3.33 -7.04 18.68
N PRO A 123 2.23 -7.25 19.43
CA PRO A 123 2.15 -8.27 20.49
C PRO A 123 2.33 -9.71 19.99
N ASP A 124 1.85 -10.01 18.78
CA ASP A 124 1.86 -11.35 18.19
C ASP A 124 2.97 -11.51 17.13
N THR A 125 4.14 -10.93 17.41
CA THR A 125 5.32 -10.97 16.52
C THR A 125 6.57 -11.29 17.32
N LYS A 126 7.60 -11.78 16.64
CA LYS A 126 8.86 -12.17 17.28
C LYS A 126 9.82 -10.99 17.47
N GLY A 127 9.70 -9.97 16.62
CA GLY A 127 10.51 -8.76 16.74
C GLY A 127 9.99 -7.57 15.97
N ALA A 128 8.75 -7.60 15.49
CA ALA A 128 8.23 -6.54 14.65
C ALA A 128 7.91 -5.27 15.46
N LYS A 129 8.37 -4.15 14.92
CA LYS A 129 8.16 -2.82 15.44
C LYS A 129 7.72 -1.90 14.32
N MET A 130 6.50 -1.35 14.44
CA MET A 130 5.94 -0.40 13.48
C MET A 130 6.30 1.03 13.87
N PHE A 131 6.85 1.79 12.93
CA PHE A 131 7.16 3.20 13.08
C PHE A 131 5.99 4.09 12.65
N TYR A 132 5.86 5.23 13.31
CA TYR A 132 4.90 6.27 12.92
C TYR A 132 5.41 7.68 13.24
N PHE A 133 4.85 8.64 12.51
CA PHE A 133 4.78 10.03 12.89
C PHE A 133 3.35 10.41 13.28
N PHE A 134 3.21 11.22 14.32
CA PHE A 134 1.95 11.80 14.76
C PHE A 134 2.08 13.32 14.89
N PHE A 135 1.13 14.04 14.30
CA PHE A 135 1.04 15.50 14.36
C PHE A 135 -0.32 15.90 14.90
N GLU A 136 -0.32 16.66 15.98
CA GLU A 136 -1.54 17.30 16.48
C GLU A 136 -2.04 18.38 15.50
N SER A 137 -3.35 18.63 15.54
CA SER A 137 -3.96 19.70 14.75
C SER A 137 -3.31 21.04 15.04
N ARG A 138 -2.87 21.76 13.99
CA ARG A 138 -2.27 23.09 14.13
C ARG A 138 -3.30 24.20 14.42
N VAL A 139 -4.57 23.89 14.24
CA VAL A 139 -5.68 24.71 14.71
C VAL A 139 -6.05 24.18 16.09
N ASN A 140 -5.95 25.02 17.13
CA ASN A 140 -6.19 24.65 18.53
C ASN A 140 -7.64 24.17 18.75
N ASN A 141 -7.91 22.92 18.40
CA ASN A 141 -9.20 22.28 18.42
C ASN A 141 -9.03 20.86 18.99
N THR A 142 -9.43 20.69 20.24
CA THR A 142 -9.37 19.40 20.95
C THR A 142 -10.26 18.34 20.33
N ASP A 143 -11.30 18.76 19.59
CA ASP A 143 -12.28 17.88 18.96
C ASP A 143 -11.90 17.54 17.50
N ALA A 144 -10.73 17.99 17.03
CA ALA A 144 -10.26 17.66 15.69
C ALA A 144 -10.17 16.13 15.50
N PRO A 145 -10.63 15.57 14.36
CA PRO A 145 -10.61 14.14 14.13
C PRO A 145 -9.19 13.59 14.14
N VAL A 146 -9.05 12.30 14.45
CA VAL A 146 -7.82 11.55 14.20
C VAL A 146 -7.90 10.93 12.80
N VAL A 147 -6.91 11.22 11.97
CA VAL A 147 -6.80 10.68 10.61
C VAL A 147 -5.55 9.84 10.53
N ILE A 148 -5.68 8.58 10.13
CA ILE A 148 -4.52 7.78 9.72
C ILE A 148 -4.32 7.87 8.21
N TRP A 149 -3.09 8.10 7.78
CA TRP A 149 -2.66 8.04 6.39
C TRP A 149 -1.82 6.78 6.13
N LEU A 150 -2.19 6.04 5.09
CA LEU A 150 -1.54 4.82 4.66
C LEU A 150 -1.05 4.97 3.21
N THR A 151 0.27 4.98 3.02
CA THR A 151 0.85 4.95 1.67
C THR A 151 0.81 3.52 1.11
N GLY A 152 0.66 3.40 -0.21
CA GLY A 152 0.57 2.13 -0.93
C GLY A 152 1.93 1.49 -1.21
N GLY A 153 2.18 1.17 -2.49
CA GLY A 153 3.37 0.46 -2.97
C GLY A 153 3.02 -0.90 -3.57
N PRO A 154 2.82 -1.96 -2.76
CA PRO A 154 2.96 -2.08 -1.30
C PRO A 154 4.39 -1.82 -0.80
N GLY A 155 4.55 -1.37 0.45
CA GLY A 155 5.87 -1.19 1.08
C GLY A 155 6.54 0.18 0.85
N CYS A 156 5.77 1.19 0.42
CA CYS A 156 6.25 2.56 0.37
C CYS A 156 6.05 3.25 1.73
N ALA A 157 7.07 3.96 2.19
CA ALA A 157 7.07 4.65 3.47
C ALA A 157 6.09 5.84 3.48
N SER A 158 5.41 6.06 4.60
CA SER A 158 4.41 7.14 4.71
C SER A 158 5.03 8.53 4.86
N GLU A 159 6.35 8.61 5.01
CA GLU A 159 7.11 9.86 4.90
C GLU A 159 6.98 10.51 3.53
N LEU A 160 6.69 9.72 2.48
CA LEU A 160 6.40 10.28 1.15
C LEU A 160 5.24 11.27 1.25
N ALA A 161 4.13 10.85 1.82
CA ALA A 161 2.96 11.71 2.01
C ALA A 161 3.23 12.86 2.99
N LEU A 162 3.97 12.55 4.06
CA LEU A 162 4.34 13.53 5.07
C LEU A 162 5.09 14.74 4.50
N PHE A 163 5.99 14.51 3.54
CA PHE A 163 6.90 15.57 3.06
C PHE A 163 6.57 16.07 1.65
N TYR A 164 5.81 15.32 0.85
CA TYR A 164 5.53 15.66 -0.55
C TYR A 164 4.04 15.84 -0.87
N GLU A 165 3.14 15.45 0.02
CA GLU A 165 1.70 15.45 -0.27
C GLU A 165 0.92 16.31 0.71
N ASN A 166 0.40 15.69 1.78
CA ASN A 166 -0.59 16.28 2.68
C ASN A 166 -0.06 16.53 4.09
N GLY A 167 1.21 16.27 4.34
CA GLY A 167 1.81 16.53 5.64
C GLY A 167 2.02 18.01 5.95
N PRO A 168 2.47 18.28 7.19
CA PRO A 168 2.56 19.63 7.71
C PRO A 168 3.66 20.46 7.02
N PHE A 169 4.60 19.79 6.37
CA PHE A 169 5.81 20.40 5.83
C PHE A 169 6.04 20.01 4.37
N LYS A 170 6.80 20.85 3.67
CA LYS A 170 7.39 20.58 2.36
C LYS A 170 8.91 20.59 2.48
N ILE A 171 9.57 19.80 1.65
CA ILE A 171 11.03 19.88 1.48
C ILE A 171 11.32 20.87 0.34
N THR A 172 12.09 21.91 0.65
CA THR A 172 12.56 22.91 -0.31
C THR A 172 13.77 22.41 -1.11
N GLU A 173 14.12 23.09 -2.21
CA GLU A 173 15.30 22.75 -3.02
C GLU A 173 16.61 22.75 -2.21
N ASP A 174 16.70 23.60 -1.19
CA ASP A 174 17.84 23.68 -0.26
C ASP A 174 17.82 22.62 0.84
N MET A 175 16.93 21.61 0.74
CA MET A 175 16.73 20.55 1.73
C MET A 175 16.29 21.07 3.11
N ALA A 176 15.70 22.26 3.18
CA ALA A 176 15.08 22.79 4.38
C ALA A 176 13.59 22.44 4.42
N LEU A 177 13.03 22.32 5.62
CA LEU A 177 11.60 22.14 5.82
C LEU A 177 10.91 23.51 5.80
N GLN A 178 9.81 23.61 5.07
CA GLN A 178 8.92 24.77 5.05
C GLN A 178 7.50 24.33 5.42
N TRP A 179 6.70 25.23 6.01
CA TRP A 179 5.29 24.94 6.26
C TRP A 179 4.54 24.62 4.96
N ASN A 180 3.68 23.60 5.03
CA ASN A 180 2.65 23.36 4.04
C ASN A 180 1.39 24.14 4.44
N ASP A 181 1.04 25.16 3.67
CA ASP A 181 -0.19 25.95 3.84
C ASP A 181 -1.47 25.16 3.57
N TYR A 182 -1.34 23.94 3.03
CA TYR A 182 -2.45 23.03 2.74
C TYR A 182 -2.29 21.67 3.45
N GLY A 183 -1.44 21.61 4.48
CA GLY A 183 -1.26 20.41 5.29
C GLY A 183 -2.58 20.00 5.96
N TRP A 184 -2.85 18.70 5.99
CA TRP A 184 -4.09 18.14 6.55
C TRP A 184 -4.18 18.29 8.07
N ASP A 185 -3.06 18.54 8.74
CA ASP A 185 -3.02 18.88 10.16
C ASP A 185 -3.71 20.21 10.50
N GLN A 186 -4.16 20.98 9.50
CA GLN A 186 -5.08 22.11 9.73
C GLN A 186 -6.50 21.68 10.08
N ALA A 187 -6.88 20.44 9.78
CA ALA A 187 -8.22 19.91 9.99
C ALA A 187 -8.24 18.63 10.83
N SER A 188 -7.09 18.07 11.20
CA SER A 188 -7.01 16.80 11.92
C SER A 188 -5.76 16.68 12.78
N ASN A 189 -5.83 15.76 13.74
CA ASN A 189 -4.66 15.11 14.30
C ASN A 189 -4.29 13.97 13.34
N ILE A 190 -3.09 13.97 12.75
CA ILE A 190 -2.75 13.07 11.65
C ILE A 190 -1.61 12.10 11.99
N LEU A 191 -1.83 10.83 11.66
CA LEU A 191 -0.91 9.71 11.81
C LEU A 191 -0.37 9.29 10.45
N TYR A 192 0.95 9.21 10.32
CA TYR A 192 1.63 8.58 9.19
C TYR A 192 2.27 7.31 9.69
N VAL A 193 1.85 6.16 9.18
CA VAL A 193 2.32 4.86 9.67
C VAL A 193 3.06 4.13 8.57
N ASP A 194 4.26 3.65 8.89
CA ASP A 194 5.03 2.80 8.00
C ASP A 194 4.56 1.36 8.11
N GLN A 195 3.95 0.88 7.04
CA GLN A 195 3.30 -0.42 7.01
C GLN A 195 3.35 -1.04 5.62
N PRO A 196 3.38 -2.38 5.52
CA PRO A 196 3.51 -3.36 6.61
C PRO A 196 4.92 -3.39 7.23
N THR A 197 5.15 -4.24 8.24
CA THR A 197 6.49 -4.51 8.81
C THR A 197 7.52 -4.72 7.71
N GLY A 198 8.67 -4.02 7.79
CA GLY A 198 9.72 -3.98 6.76
C GLY A 198 9.69 -2.71 5.89
N THR A 199 8.63 -1.91 5.98
CA THR A 199 8.45 -0.65 5.24
C THR A 199 9.08 0.53 5.97
N GLY A 200 9.72 1.45 5.25
CA GLY A 200 10.18 2.73 5.83
C GLY A 200 11.13 2.56 7.01
N PHE A 201 10.75 3.01 8.20
CA PHE A 201 11.47 2.78 9.45
C PHE A 201 10.94 1.59 10.26
N SER A 202 9.81 0.98 9.86
CA SER A 202 9.25 -0.22 10.50
C SER A 202 10.11 -1.45 10.21
N TYR A 203 10.47 -2.20 11.25
CA TYR A 203 11.44 -3.29 11.12
C TYR A 203 11.08 -4.54 11.92
N THR A 204 11.74 -5.66 11.61
CA THR A 204 11.71 -6.89 12.41
C THR A 204 13.08 -7.58 12.45
N THR A 205 13.30 -8.38 13.50
CA THR A 205 14.43 -9.32 13.63
C THR A 205 14.09 -10.74 13.20
N ASP A 206 12.86 -11.00 12.73
CA ASP A 206 12.46 -12.31 12.22
C ASP A 206 11.58 -12.16 10.98
N ASP A 207 12.04 -12.71 9.86
CA ASP A 207 11.38 -12.63 8.55
C ASP A 207 9.96 -13.23 8.55
N SER A 208 9.62 -14.10 9.51
CA SER A 208 8.25 -14.63 9.65
C SER A 208 7.23 -13.59 10.12
N ASP A 209 7.67 -12.41 10.57
CA ASP A 209 6.80 -11.29 10.90
C ASP A 209 6.38 -10.47 9.65
N ILE A 210 6.97 -10.74 8.46
CA ILE A 210 6.59 -10.06 7.22
C ILE A 210 5.23 -10.56 6.75
N ARG A 211 4.32 -9.61 6.47
CA ARG A 211 2.95 -9.92 6.07
C ARG A 211 2.84 -10.16 4.56
N HIS A 212 2.05 -11.15 4.20
CA HIS A 212 1.82 -11.57 2.81
C HIS A 212 0.34 -11.50 2.40
N ASP A 213 -0.53 -11.00 3.29
CA ASP A 213 -1.95 -10.80 3.02
C ASP A 213 -2.52 -9.64 3.86
N GLU A 214 -3.67 -9.13 3.42
CA GLU A 214 -4.36 -8.02 4.09
C GLU A 214 -4.96 -8.40 5.45
N THR A 215 -5.07 -9.69 5.79
CA THR A 215 -5.52 -10.14 7.12
C THR A 215 -4.44 -9.84 8.16
N GLY A 216 -3.19 -10.22 7.88
CA GLY A 216 -2.04 -9.89 8.70
C GLY A 216 -1.84 -8.38 8.82
N VAL A 217 -1.86 -7.66 7.69
CA VAL A 217 -1.69 -6.20 7.67
C VAL A 217 -2.76 -5.48 8.50
N SER A 218 -4.04 -5.86 8.33
CA SER A 218 -5.12 -5.22 9.08
C SER A 218 -5.10 -5.53 10.58
N ASN A 219 -4.64 -6.73 10.98
CA ASN A 219 -4.43 -7.06 12.39
C ASN A 219 -3.30 -6.25 13.02
N ASP A 220 -2.17 -6.10 12.33
CA ASP A 220 -1.05 -5.30 12.83
C ASP A 220 -1.44 -3.83 12.99
N LEU A 221 -2.11 -3.25 11.99
CA LEU A 221 -2.62 -1.88 12.05
C LEU A 221 -3.70 -1.70 13.13
N TYR A 222 -4.58 -2.69 13.34
CA TYR A 222 -5.56 -2.65 14.43
C TYR A 222 -4.86 -2.63 15.79
N ASN A 223 -3.91 -3.54 16.01
CA ASN A 223 -3.12 -3.63 17.23
C ASN A 223 -2.36 -2.30 17.50
N PHE A 224 -1.79 -1.70 16.46
CA PHE A 224 -1.18 -0.37 16.53
C PHE A 224 -2.17 0.68 17.03
N LEU A 225 -3.37 0.76 16.42
CA LEU A 225 -4.38 1.73 16.84
C LEU A 225 -4.86 1.49 18.28
N GLN A 226 -4.95 0.23 18.73
CA GLN A 226 -5.33 -0.09 20.10
C GLN A 226 -4.34 0.46 21.11
N GLU A 227 -3.04 0.33 20.86
CA GLU A 227 -2.04 0.95 21.74
C GLU A 227 -1.98 2.47 21.56
N PHE A 228 -2.14 2.99 20.35
CA PHE A 228 -2.17 4.43 20.10
C PHE A 228 -3.26 5.10 20.94
N PHE A 229 -4.50 4.63 20.87
CA PHE A 229 -5.59 5.20 21.65
C PHE A 229 -5.48 4.90 23.16
N ARG A 230 -4.74 3.87 23.57
CA ARG A 230 -4.44 3.63 24.99
C ARG A 230 -3.40 4.62 25.53
N GLY A 231 -2.32 4.83 24.77
CA GLY A 231 -1.25 5.77 25.13
C GLY A 231 -1.66 7.23 24.99
N HIS A 232 -2.54 7.53 24.04
CA HIS A 232 -3.10 8.85 23.77
C HIS A 232 -4.60 8.90 24.03
N SER A 233 -5.02 8.51 25.24
CA SER A 233 -6.44 8.37 25.62
C SER A 233 -7.28 9.63 25.41
N LYS A 234 -6.67 10.81 25.40
CA LYS A 234 -7.33 12.09 25.06
C LYS A 234 -7.96 12.10 23.65
N TYR A 235 -7.48 11.25 22.73
CA TYR A 235 -8.01 11.16 21.36
C TYR A 235 -8.97 10.00 21.14
N ALA A 236 -9.17 9.12 22.13
CA ALA A 236 -10.00 7.93 21.96
C ALA A 236 -11.48 8.26 21.69
N GLY A 237 -11.95 9.44 22.13
CA GLY A 237 -13.30 9.93 21.85
C GLY A 237 -13.45 10.62 20.50
N ASN A 238 -12.36 11.01 19.85
CA ASN A 238 -12.40 11.80 18.62
C ASN A 238 -12.91 10.97 17.45
N ASP A 239 -13.48 11.63 16.45
CA ASP A 239 -13.85 10.98 15.20
C ASP A 239 -12.60 10.42 14.51
N PHE A 240 -12.66 9.17 14.06
CA PHE A 240 -11.54 8.49 13.41
C PHE A 240 -11.81 8.22 11.93
N TYR A 241 -10.84 8.52 11.08
CA TYR A 241 -10.89 8.27 9.64
C TYR A 241 -9.64 7.54 9.15
N ILE A 242 -9.85 6.59 8.23
CA ILE A 242 -8.76 5.89 7.55
C ILE A 242 -8.59 6.48 6.16
N THR A 243 -7.39 6.91 5.82
CA THR A 243 -7.08 7.54 4.53
C THR A 243 -5.80 7.00 3.94
N GLY A 244 -5.58 7.22 2.66
CA GLY A 244 -4.39 6.76 1.97
C GLY A 244 -4.61 6.59 0.47
N GLU A 245 -3.60 6.06 -0.22
CA GLU A 245 -3.59 6.01 -1.67
C GLU A 245 -2.95 4.76 -2.29
N SER A 246 -3.17 4.58 -3.60
CA SER A 246 -2.54 3.51 -4.38
C SER A 246 -2.91 2.12 -3.83
N TYR A 247 -1.93 1.27 -3.46
CA TYR A 247 -2.20 -0.04 -2.86
C TYR A 247 -2.94 0.05 -1.51
N ALA A 248 -3.03 1.23 -0.88
CA ALA A 248 -3.93 1.43 0.26
C ALA A 248 -5.41 1.22 -0.10
N GLY A 249 -5.77 1.16 -1.39
CA GLY A 249 -7.07 0.66 -1.83
C GLY A 249 -7.38 -0.79 -1.40
N HIS A 250 -6.36 -1.58 -1.02
CA HIS A 250 -6.50 -2.88 -0.35
C HIS A 250 -6.41 -2.77 1.19
N TYR A 251 -5.47 -1.97 1.70
CA TYR A 251 -5.25 -1.82 3.15
C TYR A 251 -6.44 -1.18 3.88
N ILE A 252 -7.00 -0.12 3.30
CA ILE A 252 -8.03 0.70 3.94
C ILE A 252 -9.32 -0.10 4.17
N PRO A 253 -9.89 -0.81 3.16
CA PRO A 253 -11.04 -1.67 3.40
C PRO A 253 -10.77 -2.80 4.40
N ALA A 254 -9.56 -3.39 4.37
CA ALA A 254 -9.18 -4.45 5.29
C ALA A 254 -9.15 -3.95 6.75
N LEU A 255 -8.49 -2.82 7.00
CA LEU A 255 -8.44 -2.19 8.31
C LEU A 255 -9.83 -1.73 8.77
N ALA A 256 -10.60 -1.08 7.90
CA ALA A 256 -11.97 -0.66 8.22
C ALA A 256 -12.85 -1.83 8.66
N SER A 257 -12.77 -2.96 7.95
CA SER A 257 -13.46 -4.20 8.28
C SER A 257 -12.99 -4.78 9.63
N ARG A 258 -11.68 -4.75 9.88
CA ARG A 258 -11.09 -5.23 11.14
C ARG A 258 -11.53 -4.39 12.33
N ILE A 259 -11.54 -3.06 12.21
CA ILE A 259 -12.03 -2.13 13.24
C ILE A 259 -13.51 -2.37 13.51
N PHE A 260 -14.32 -2.44 12.46
CA PHE A 260 -15.77 -2.69 12.59
C PHE A 260 -16.06 -3.97 13.38
N LYS A 261 -15.38 -5.08 13.03
CA LYS A 261 -15.51 -6.36 13.73
C LYS A 261 -15.00 -6.29 15.18
N GLY A 262 -13.87 -5.62 15.42
CA GLY A 262 -13.31 -5.42 16.76
C GLY A 262 -14.26 -4.65 17.66
N ASN A 263 -14.84 -3.56 17.16
CA ASN A 263 -15.84 -2.77 17.86
C ASN A 263 -17.11 -3.58 18.19
N GLN A 264 -17.62 -4.39 17.25
CA GLN A 264 -18.79 -5.26 17.50
C GLN A 264 -18.53 -6.28 18.62
N LYS A 265 -17.32 -6.83 18.65
CA LYS A 265 -16.89 -7.80 19.66
C LYS A 265 -16.41 -7.17 20.96
N LYS A 266 -16.37 -5.82 21.05
CA LYS A 266 -15.83 -5.06 22.18
C LYS A 266 -14.37 -5.45 22.48
N GLU A 267 -13.58 -5.68 21.44
CA GLU A 267 -12.15 -5.96 21.54
C GLU A 267 -11.39 -4.66 21.86
N GLY A 268 -10.86 -4.54 23.08
CA GLY A 268 -10.01 -3.43 23.50
C GLY A 268 -10.69 -2.04 23.47
N VAL A 269 -9.98 -1.01 23.03
CA VAL A 269 -10.49 0.38 23.01
C VAL A 269 -11.43 0.54 21.82
N HIS A 270 -12.65 1.05 22.08
CA HIS A 270 -13.60 1.35 21.02
C HIS A 270 -13.07 2.48 20.13
N ILE A 271 -12.89 2.21 18.84
CA ILE A 271 -12.43 3.21 17.87
C ILE A 271 -13.67 3.85 17.21
N ASN A 272 -13.87 5.16 17.40
CA ASN A 272 -15.00 5.91 16.84
C ASN A 272 -14.84 6.18 15.33
N MET A 273 -14.76 5.12 14.52
CA MET A 273 -14.57 5.19 13.08
C MET A 273 -15.81 5.77 12.37
N LYS A 274 -15.64 6.90 11.69
CA LYS A 274 -16.72 7.58 10.96
C LYS A 274 -16.72 7.33 9.46
N GLY A 275 -15.57 6.99 8.90
CA GLY A 275 -15.44 6.68 7.48
C GLY A 275 -14.00 6.45 7.05
N PHE A 276 -13.84 6.30 5.74
CA PHE A 276 -12.53 6.17 5.12
C PHE A 276 -12.53 6.82 3.73
N ALA A 277 -11.35 7.18 3.22
CA ALA A 277 -11.15 7.75 1.89
C ALA A 277 -9.95 7.09 1.21
N ILE A 278 -10.08 6.79 -0.09
CA ILE A 278 -9.05 6.11 -0.87
C ILE A 278 -8.73 6.99 -2.09
N GLY A 279 -7.52 7.54 -2.14
CA GLY A 279 -7.02 8.29 -3.29
C GLY A 279 -6.42 7.36 -4.34
N ASN A 280 -6.88 7.45 -5.59
CA ASN A 280 -6.28 6.72 -6.73
C ASN A 280 -5.98 5.22 -6.46
N GLY A 281 -6.86 4.56 -5.70
CA GLY A 281 -6.56 3.25 -5.15
C GLY A 281 -6.71 2.09 -6.13
N LEU A 282 -5.90 1.05 -5.97
CA LEU A 282 -6.19 -0.27 -6.52
C LEU A 282 -7.12 -0.99 -5.54
N THR A 283 -8.36 -1.24 -5.95
CA THR A 283 -9.42 -1.83 -5.09
C THR A 283 -10.15 -2.96 -5.79
N ASP A 284 -10.45 -2.78 -7.09
CA ASP A 284 -11.02 -3.83 -7.92
C ASP A 284 -10.19 -3.98 -9.20
N PRO A 285 -9.16 -4.86 -9.17
CA PRO A 285 -8.32 -5.09 -10.32
C PRO A 285 -9.10 -5.52 -11.57
N ALA A 286 -10.18 -6.30 -11.43
CA ALA A 286 -10.93 -6.79 -12.59
C ALA A 286 -11.52 -5.63 -13.40
N TYR A 287 -12.08 -4.62 -12.72
CA TYR A 287 -12.60 -3.44 -13.39
C TYR A 287 -11.49 -2.47 -13.81
N GLN A 288 -10.48 -2.27 -12.97
CA GLN A 288 -9.46 -1.25 -13.20
C GLN A 288 -8.50 -1.63 -14.33
N TYR A 289 -8.09 -2.90 -14.45
CA TYR A 289 -7.16 -3.31 -15.51
C TYR A 289 -7.77 -3.17 -16.90
N ARG A 290 -9.07 -3.44 -17.04
CA ARG A 290 -9.80 -3.24 -18.30
C ARG A 290 -9.84 -1.78 -18.75
N ALA A 291 -9.77 -0.82 -17.82
CA ALA A 291 -9.85 0.60 -18.12
C ALA A 291 -8.54 1.20 -18.66
N TYR A 292 -7.39 0.51 -18.50
CA TYR A 292 -6.09 1.02 -18.95
C TYR A 292 -6.03 1.40 -20.45
N PRO A 293 -6.40 0.52 -21.40
CA PRO A 293 -6.31 0.86 -22.82
C PRO A 293 -7.19 2.06 -23.20
N ASP A 294 -8.39 2.18 -22.61
CA ASP A 294 -9.29 3.31 -22.84
C ASP A 294 -8.74 4.62 -22.26
N PHE A 295 -8.20 4.57 -21.04
CA PHE A 295 -7.56 5.73 -20.41
C PHE A 295 -6.33 6.18 -21.22
N ALA A 296 -5.47 5.25 -21.63
CA ALA A 296 -4.26 5.55 -22.38
C ALA A 296 -4.58 6.19 -23.74
N LEU A 297 -5.61 5.70 -24.44
CA LEU A 297 -6.08 6.31 -25.68
C LEU A 297 -6.64 7.72 -25.44
N ALA A 298 -7.50 7.89 -24.43
CA ALA A 298 -8.07 9.20 -24.09
C ALA A 298 -7.00 10.23 -23.67
N ALA A 299 -5.94 9.76 -23.00
CA ALA A 299 -4.78 10.56 -22.63
C ALA A 299 -3.78 10.77 -23.79
N LYS A 300 -4.06 10.25 -24.99
CA LYS A 300 -3.20 10.34 -26.19
C LYS A 300 -1.81 9.74 -25.99
N LEU A 301 -1.70 8.72 -25.14
CA LEU A 301 -0.46 7.98 -24.88
C LEU A 301 -0.23 6.87 -25.91
N ILE A 302 -1.32 6.37 -26.52
CA ILE A 302 -1.31 5.28 -27.49
C ILE A 302 -2.25 5.57 -28.67
N SER A 303 -2.06 4.85 -29.77
CA SER A 303 -2.95 4.93 -30.94
C SER A 303 -4.23 4.10 -30.76
N GLN A 304 -5.22 4.33 -31.64
CA GLN A 304 -6.43 3.50 -31.68
C GLN A 304 -6.09 2.02 -31.92
N SER A 305 -5.14 1.73 -32.81
CA SER A 305 -4.70 0.36 -33.08
C SER A 305 -4.06 -0.29 -31.84
N ASP A 306 -3.22 0.44 -31.10
CA ASP A 306 -2.63 -0.09 -29.86
C ASP A 306 -3.70 -0.40 -28.81
N ARG A 307 -4.69 0.51 -28.67
CA ARG A 307 -5.82 0.33 -27.77
C ARG A 307 -6.58 -0.94 -28.09
N ASP A 308 -6.90 -1.14 -29.37
CA ASP A 308 -7.69 -2.29 -29.82
C ASP A 308 -6.90 -3.60 -29.64
N SER A 309 -5.60 -3.61 -29.95
CA SER A 309 -4.72 -4.76 -29.70
C SER A 309 -4.57 -5.09 -28.21
N ILE A 310 -4.36 -4.10 -27.33
CA ILE A 310 -4.30 -4.35 -25.88
C ILE A 310 -5.63 -4.91 -25.37
N ALA A 311 -6.74 -4.34 -25.82
CA ALA A 311 -8.09 -4.77 -25.42
C ALA A 311 -8.42 -6.19 -25.90
N SER A 312 -7.95 -6.62 -27.08
CA SER A 312 -8.19 -7.98 -27.59
C SER A 312 -7.21 -9.01 -27.03
N ASP A 313 -5.93 -8.65 -26.92
CA ASP A 313 -4.86 -9.64 -26.75
C ASP A 313 -4.40 -9.76 -25.29
N LEU A 314 -4.48 -8.67 -24.51
CA LEU A 314 -3.91 -8.61 -23.16
C LEU A 314 -4.96 -8.54 -22.05
N VAL A 315 -6.08 -7.84 -22.27
CA VAL A 315 -7.13 -7.70 -21.25
C VAL A 315 -7.81 -9.04 -20.91
N PRO A 316 -8.25 -9.88 -21.87
CA PRO A 316 -8.91 -11.14 -21.55
C PRO A 316 -8.09 -12.14 -20.71
N PRO A 317 -6.79 -12.41 -21.01
CA PRO A 317 -5.99 -13.27 -20.14
C PRO A 317 -5.72 -12.64 -18.77
N CYS A 318 -5.62 -11.30 -18.68
CA CYS A 318 -5.51 -10.58 -17.41
C CYS A 318 -6.76 -10.78 -16.53
N GLU A 319 -7.96 -10.53 -17.07
CA GLU A 319 -9.22 -10.74 -16.36
C GLU A 319 -9.39 -12.20 -15.93
N SER A 320 -9.02 -13.15 -16.79
CA SER A 320 -9.07 -14.59 -16.50
C SER A 320 -8.14 -14.96 -15.34
N ALA A 321 -6.93 -14.41 -15.30
CA ALA A 321 -5.97 -14.62 -14.22
C ALA A 321 -6.48 -14.04 -12.89
N ILE A 322 -7.11 -12.86 -12.92
CA ILE A 322 -7.74 -12.23 -11.75
C ILE A 322 -8.89 -13.09 -11.24
N ALA A 323 -9.79 -13.55 -12.11
CA ALA A 323 -10.90 -14.42 -11.74
C ALA A 323 -10.42 -15.73 -11.09
N ALA A 324 -9.38 -16.36 -11.66
CA ALA A 324 -8.77 -17.56 -11.08
C ALA A 324 -8.14 -17.29 -9.70
N CYS A 325 -7.53 -16.11 -9.50
CA CYS A 325 -7.01 -15.69 -8.20
C CYS A 325 -8.12 -15.57 -7.15
N ILE A 326 -9.22 -14.89 -7.49
CA ILE A 326 -10.37 -14.70 -6.60
C ILE A 326 -10.98 -16.04 -6.20
N LEU A 327 -11.16 -16.96 -7.16
CA LEU A 327 -11.70 -18.29 -6.89
C LEU A 327 -10.80 -19.09 -5.93
N ARG A 328 -9.49 -19.09 -6.16
CA ARG A 328 -8.53 -19.76 -5.25
C ARG A 328 -8.60 -19.19 -3.83
N HIS A 329 -8.70 -17.87 -3.69
CA HIS A 329 -8.87 -17.24 -2.37
C HIS A 329 -10.20 -17.59 -1.69
N GLN A 330 -11.29 -17.72 -2.46
CA GLN A 330 -12.58 -18.14 -1.88
C GLN A 330 -12.55 -19.60 -1.41
N GLU A 331 -11.86 -20.48 -2.14
CA GLU A 331 -11.67 -21.88 -1.75
C GLU A 331 -10.83 -22.01 -0.48
N THR A 332 -9.74 -21.25 -0.35
CA THR A 332 -8.92 -21.26 0.86
C THR A 332 -9.67 -20.70 2.09
N MET A 333 -10.51 -19.68 1.90
CA MET A 333 -11.28 -19.05 2.98
C MET A 333 -12.50 -19.88 3.44
N ARG A 334 -13.07 -20.73 2.57
CA ARG A 334 -14.28 -21.52 2.91
C ARG A 334 -13.97 -22.84 3.64
N GLY A 335 -12.73 -23.32 3.62
CA GLY A 335 -12.40 -24.66 4.12
C GLY A 335 -13.16 -25.77 3.36
N PRO A 336 -12.91 -27.07 3.65
CA PRO A 336 -13.49 -28.19 2.89
C PRO A 336 -15.02 -28.39 3.05
N ALA A 337 -15.74 -27.44 3.64
CA ALA A 337 -17.16 -27.57 3.94
C ALA A 337 -17.99 -26.37 3.47
N LEU A 338 -18.01 -26.07 2.16
CA LEU A 338 -19.19 -25.49 1.49
C LEU A 338 -19.05 -25.47 -0.05
N LEU A 339 -18.98 -26.64 -0.67
CA LEU A 339 -19.07 -26.80 -2.13
C LEU A 339 -20.50 -27.18 -2.53
N ARG A 340 -21.47 -26.30 -2.23
CA ARG A 340 -22.80 -26.34 -2.85
C ARG A 340 -23.28 -24.91 -3.11
N PHE A 341 -23.73 -24.69 -4.34
CA PHE A 341 -24.26 -23.45 -4.95
C PHE A 341 -23.25 -22.54 -5.66
N LEU A 342 -22.94 -22.90 -6.91
CA LEU A 342 -22.78 -21.94 -7.99
C LEU A 342 -23.81 -22.30 -9.08
N PRO A 343 -24.82 -21.47 -9.39
CA PRO A 343 -25.46 -21.52 -10.69
C PRO A 343 -24.64 -20.70 -11.69
N ASN A 344 -24.06 -21.40 -12.65
CA ASN A 344 -23.71 -20.98 -14.02
C ASN A 344 -23.47 -19.48 -14.28
N GLY A 345 -22.20 -19.08 -14.26
CA GLY A 345 -21.52 -18.48 -15.41
C GLY A 345 -22.20 -17.35 -16.20
N LYS A 346 -22.98 -16.46 -15.57
CA LYS A 346 -23.40 -15.19 -16.18
C LYS A 346 -23.24 -14.05 -15.19
N LEU A 347 -22.43 -13.05 -15.56
CA LEU A 347 -22.48 -11.72 -14.96
C LEU A 347 -23.91 -11.18 -15.11
N PRO A 348 -24.51 -10.56 -14.07
CA PRO A 348 -25.88 -10.09 -14.15
C PRO A 348 -26.00 -8.94 -15.17
N GLU A 349 -26.89 -9.11 -16.15
CA GLU A 349 -27.29 -8.05 -17.07
C GLU A 349 -28.16 -6.99 -16.36
N ARG A 350 -28.14 -5.78 -16.94
CA ARG A 350 -28.84 -4.58 -16.48
C ARG A 350 -30.34 -4.85 -16.27
N GLY A 351 -30.79 -4.75 -15.03
CA GLY A 351 -32.21 -4.57 -14.70
C GLY A 351 -32.54 -3.09 -14.57
N HIS A 352 -33.26 -2.53 -15.53
CA HIS A 352 -34.11 -1.37 -15.28
C HIS A 352 -35.27 -1.84 -14.39
N GLY A 353 -35.29 -1.40 -13.13
CA GLY A 353 -36.36 -1.70 -12.18
C GLY A 353 -36.86 -0.40 -11.54
N GLU A 354 -38.15 -0.14 -11.73
CA GLU A 354 -38.89 1.01 -11.23
C GLU A 354 -38.79 1.16 -9.70
N ILE A 355 -38.65 2.40 -9.26
CA ILE A 355 -38.56 2.77 -7.83
C ILE A 355 -39.98 2.86 -7.28
N GLY A 356 -40.41 1.83 -6.55
CA GLY A 356 -41.58 1.87 -5.67
C GLY A 356 -41.33 2.80 -4.47
N ALA A 357 -42.25 3.72 -4.24
CA ALA A 357 -42.20 4.69 -3.14
C ALA A 357 -42.36 3.99 -1.77
N GLY A 358 -41.38 4.18 -0.89
CA GLY A 358 -41.42 3.75 0.52
C GLY A 358 -40.65 4.74 1.38
N SER A 359 -41.36 5.39 2.31
CA SER A 359 -40.89 6.45 3.19
C SER A 359 -39.78 6.00 4.16
N GLY A 360 -38.62 6.67 4.14
CA GLY A 360 -37.56 6.48 5.13
C GLY A 360 -36.44 7.50 4.95
N LYS A 361 -36.13 8.25 6.01
CA LYS A 361 -35.26 9.44 6.09
C LYS A 361 -33.96 9.35 5.26
N ARG A 362 -33.81 10.22 4.24
CA ARG A 362 -32.55 10.41 3.48
C ARG A 362 -31.50 11.11 4.35
N HIS A 363 -30.39 10.43 4.64
CA HIS A 363 -29.14 11.11 4.98
C HIS A 363 -28.45 11.50 3.66
N ARG A 364 -28.30 12.81 3.42
CA ARG A 364 -27.55 13.33 2.27
C ARG A 364 -26.06 13.20 2.56
N ILE A 365 -25.40 12.23 1.91
CA ILE A 365 -23.95 12.26 1.72
C ILE A 365 -23.67 13.35 0.69
N ARG A 366 -23.05 14.47 1.10
CA ARG A 366 -22.47 15.44 0.17
C ARG A 366 -21.10 14.90 -0.27
N LEU A 367 -20.97 14.47 -1.52
CA LEU A 367 -19.67 14.43 -2.18
C LEU A 367 -19.15 15.87 -2.29
N LEU A 368 -18.06 16.18 -1.60
CA LEU A 368 -17.26 17.36 -1.90
C LEU A 368 -16.37 17.02 -3.10
N GLN A 369 -16.87 17.32 -4.30
CA GLN A 369 -16.06 17.36 -5.50
C GLN A 369 -15.33 18.71 -5.52
N GLN A 370 -14.02 18.71 -5.30
CA GLN A 370 -13.20 19.89 -5.57
C GLN A 370 -13.26 20.19 -7.07
N ARG A 371 -13.96 21.26 -7.45
CA ARG A 371 -13.92 21.80 -8.81
C ARG A 371 -12.61 22.57 -8.97
N GLY A 372 -11.70 22.04 -9.79
CA GLY A 372 -10.56 22.78 -10.30
C GLY A 372 -11.06 23.99 -11.10
N LEU A 373 -10.63 25.18 -10.71
CA LEU A 373 -10.87 26.41 -11.44
C LEU A 373 -10.01 26.40 -12.72
N ARG A 374 -10.68 26.58 -13.86
CA ARG A 374 -10.06 26.87 -15.15
C ARG A 374 -9.31 28.19 -15.05
N ARG A 375 -8.12 28.25 -15.63
CA ARG A 375 -7.48 29.51 -16.00
C ARG A 375 -8.28 30.09 -17.16
N ASP A 376 -8.84 31.28 -16.95
CA ASP A 376 -9.18 32.17 -18.05
C ASP A 376 -7.91 32.97 -18.35
N ASP A 377 -7.38 32.78 -19.55
CA ASP A 377 -6.29 33.59 -20.09
C ASP A 377 -6.88 34.94 -20.54
N GLY A 378 -6.31 36.02 -20.00
CA GLY A 378 -6.46 37.40 -20.48
C GLY A 378 -5.14 37.90 -21.05
#